data_AF-A0AAW0VS59-F1
#
_entry.id   AF-A0AAW0VS59-F1
#
_cell.length_a   1.000
_cell.length_b   1.000
_cell.length_c   1.000
_cell.angle_alpha   90.00
_cell.angle_beta   90.00
_cell.angle_gamma   90.00
#
_symmetry.space_group_name_H-M   'P 1'
#
loop_
_entity.id
_entity.type
_entity.pdbx_description
1 polymer ?
#
loop_
_entity_poly.entity_id
_entity_poly.type
_entity_poly.pdbx_seq_one_letter_code
_entity_poly.pdbx_strand_id
1 'polypeptide(L)'
;MSADNKEDVNMNENDSSKKMSQQTAEKGERQWFSWVSLVALLAVTVALMVTVHRLNTLLGKERHLHQQHLQELEAEASAAKMQQTVAASEKYEAISKLTELETKLTELETKLTHLEELELKLKKAQVIMLGNESAQAACRETLSRQEVTRNTQNQKITQYQERISGLEDEVLRVSSELQAHSSASQDLAAEVEVLLLQMKENNQRTAQKEEQLTQLQEQVNAQRNTNQDLMEALKKAEAEVASSQGHLLEVQQRLQDADSKISQQEKSLKDLRQEAKLKEELLKEGLQEATRKEEQMKEAQQEATKKDEQLKEAQQEATKNKEQLKEAQQEATKNKEQLKEAQQEATKNKEQLKEAQQEATKNKEQLKEAQQEATKNKEQLKEAQQDATKNKEQLKEAQQDATKNKEQLKEAQQEAMKIKEQLKEAQQEIRQRDQQLQQETALKEQQLQQVNREIESLKETLQQRDTTVLDMQ
;
A
#
# COMPACT_ATOMS: atom_id res chain seq x y z
N MET A 1 107.43 -50.97 -140.50
CA MET A 1 108.20 -49.78 -140.95
C MET A 1 109.43 -49.77 -140.06
N SER A 2 110.48 -50.48 -140.46
CA SER A 2 111.45 -50.09 -141.51
C SER A 2 112.43 -49.08 -140.90
N ALA A 3 113.67 -49.51 -140.65
CA ALA A 3 114.77 -49.48 -141.63
C ALA A 3 115.38 -48.07 -141.61
N ASP A 4 116.67 -47.81 -141.72
CA ASP A 4 117.89 -48.45 -142.25
C ASP A 4 118.98 -47.41 -141.83
N ASN A 5 120.29 -47.58 -141.82
CA ASN A 5 121.27 -48.46 -142.42
C ASN A 5 122.61 -48.08 -141.73
N LYS A 6 123.50 -49.00 -141.37
CA LYS A 6 124.63 -49.51 -142.19
C LYS A 6 125.67 -48.43 -142.53
N GLU A 7 126.98 -48.64 -142.50
CA GLU A 7 127.84 -49.82 -142.61
C GLU A 7 129.29 -49.31 -142.34
N ASP A 8 130.16 -50.07 -141.65
CA ASP A 8 131.35 -50.77 -142.23
C ASP A 8 132.67 -49.97 -142.08
N VAL A 9 133.90 -50.51 -141.92
CA VAL A 9 134.47 -51.86 -142.07
C VAL A 9 135.95 -51.89 -141.63
N ASN A 10 136.40 -53.04 -141.09
CA ASN A 10 137.73 -53.72 -141.21
C ASN A 10 139.07 -53.04 -140.83
N MET A 11 140.19 -53.74 -140.57
CA MET A 11 140.58 -55.16 -140.32
C MET A 11 142.10 -55.18 -140.00
N ASN A 12 142.53 -56.27 -139.34
CA ASN A 12 143.80 -57.03 -139.48
C ASN A 12 145.14 -56.39 -139.13
N GLU A 13 145.95 -56.98 -138.23
CA GLU A 13 146.67 -58.30 -138.21
C GLU A 13 148.05 -58.28 -138.89
N ASN A 14 149.00 -58.84 -138.11
CA ASN A 14 150.13 -59.72 -138.50
C ASN A 14 151.53 -59.18 -138.89
N ASP A 15 152.48 -59.53 -138.00
CA ASP A 15 153.56 -60.53 -138.20
C ASP A 15 154.95 -60.12 -138.75
N SER A 16 155.87 -61.09 -138.57
CA SER A 16 157.29 -61.02 -138.25
C SER A 16 158.29 -61.15 -139.43
N SER A 17 159.53 -60.70 -139.17
CA SER A 17 160.84 -61.32 -139.54
C SER A 17 161.38 -61.40 -140.99
N LYS A 18 162.75 -61.41 -141.05
CA LYS A 18 163.71 -61.83 -142.12
C LYS A 18 164.03 -60.83 -143.26
N LYS A 19 165.22 -60.74 -143.90
CA LYS A 19 166.63 -61.20 -143.73
C LYS A 19 167.46 -60.63 -144.94
N MET A 20 168.79 -60.48 -144.77
CA MET A 20 169.91 -60.73 -145.73
C MET A 20 170.32 -59.79 -146.91
N SER A 21 171.59 -59.33 -146.83
CA SER A 21 172.78 -59.63 -147.69
C SER A 21 173.16 -58.90 -149.00
N GLN A 22 174.50 -58.80 -149.17
CA GLN A 22 175.41 -58.59 -150.34
C GLN A 22 176.00 -57.19 -150.60
N GLN A 23 177.15 -57.03 -151.32
CA GLN A 23 178.60 -57.27 -151.09
C GLN A 23 179.38 -56.63 -152.29
N THR A 24 180.70 -56.41 -152.15
CA THR A 24 181.79 -55.97 -153.11
C THR A 24 182.08 -54.44 -153.12
N ALA A 25 183.27 -53.90 -152.75
CA ALA A 25 184.72 -54.03 -153.14
C ALA A 25 185.02 -53.38 -154.53
N GLU A 26 186.00 -52.48 -154.77
CA GLU A 26 187.38 -52.29 -154.28
C GLU A 26 187.94 -50.83 -154.43
N LYS A 27 188.93 -50.52 -153.57
CA LYS A 27 190.21 -49.74 -153.71
C LYS A 27 190.27 -48.29 -154.24
N GLY A 28 190.99 -47.45 -153.49
CA GLY A 28 192.06 -46.60 -154.07
C GLY A 28 192.34 -45.23 -153.44
N GLU A 29 193.30 -45.19 -152.52
CA GLU A 29 194.37 -44.16 -152.38
C GLU A 29 194.14 -42.70 -151.90
N ARG A 30 194.90 -42.38 -150.83
CA ARG A 30 195.74 -41.18 -150.58
C ARG A 30 195.08 -39.84 -150.18
N GLN A 31 195.27 -39.54 -148.89
CA GLN A 31 195.79 -38.30 -148.26
C GLN A 31 195.53 -36.94 -148.92
N TRP A 32 194.94 -35.99 -148.16
CA TRP A 32 195.53 -34.70 -147.69
C TRP A 32 194.46 -33.79 -147.01
N PHE A 33 194.64 -33.48 -145.71
CA PHE A 33 194.52 -32.16 -145.00
C PHE A 33 193.35 -31.18 -145.27
N SER A 34 192.78 -30.36 -144.37
CA SER A 34 192.94 -29.97 -142.96
C SER A 34 191.83 -28.92 -142.63
N TRP A 35 191.44 -28.77 -141.36
CA TRP A 35 190.70 -27.62 -140.74
C TRP A 35 189.17 -27.47 -140.81
N VAL A 36 188.41 -28.21 -141.62
CA VAL A 36 186.95 -27.98 -141.73
C VAL A 36 186.09 -28.66 -140.65
N SER A 37 186.58 -29.69 -139.94
CA SER A 37 185.73 -30.47 -139.01
C SER A 37 185.63 -29.97 -137.56
N LEU A 38 186.45 -29.02 -137.12
CA LEU A 38 186.49 -28.65 -135.69
C LEU A 38 185.58 -27.47 -135.32
N VAL A 39 185.23 -26.61 -136.27
CA VAL A 39 184.36 -25.45 -136.01
C VAL A 39 182.88 -25.81 -136.17
N ALA A 40 182.53 -26.76 -137.05
CA ALA A 40 181.15 -27.20 -137.22
C ALA A 40 180.59 -27.95 -135.99
N LEU A 41 181.45 -28.61 -135.19
CA LEU A 41 181.04 -29.35 -133.99
C LEU A 41 180.69 -28.43 -132.80
N LEU A 42 181.27 -27.23 -132.75
CA LEU A 42 181.01 -26.21 -131.73
C LEU A 42 179.69 -25.46 -131.96
N ALA A 43 179.26 -25.30 -133.22
CA ALA A 43 177.99 -24.65 -133.53
C ALA A 43 176.76 -25.50 -133.15
N VAL A 44 176.86 -26.83 -133.25
CA VAL A 44 175.74 -27.75 -132.96
C VAL A 44 175.53 -27.96 -131.46
N THR A 45 176.59 -27.90 -130.66
CA THR A 45 176.52 -28.06 -129.19
C THR A 45 175.87 -26.87 -128.49
N VAL A 46 176.11 -25.65 -128.97
CA VAL A 46 175.48 -24.44 -128.41
C VAL A 46 173.97 -24.38 -128.74
N ALA A 47 173.56 -24.83 -129.92
CA ALA A 47 172.15 -24.82 -130.32
C ALA A 47 171.28 -25.78 -129.48
N LEU A 48 171.80 -26.94 -129.08
CA LEU A 48 171.10 -27.90 -128.22
C LEU A 48 170.95 -27.41 -126.76
N MET A 49 171.94 -26.66 -126.25
CA MET A 49 171.90 -26.16 -124.88
C MET A 49 170.79 -25.10 -124.69
N VAL A 50 170.54 -24.28 -125.71
CA VAL A 50 169.50 -23.25 -125.68
C VAL A 50 168.08 -23.84 -125.75
N THR A 51 167.87 -24.90 -126.53
CA THR A 51 166.56 -25.57 -126.61
C THR A 51 166.21 -26.32 -125.32
N VAL A 52 167.18 -26.98 -124.68
CA VAL A 52 166.95 -27.66 -123.40
C VAL A 52 166.62 -26.68 -122.28
N HIS A 53 167.28 -25.51 -122.23
CA HIS A 53 166.96 -24.49 -121.22
C HIS A 53 165.55 -23.89 -121.42
N ARG A 54 165.10 -23.75 -122.67
CA ARG A 54 163.77 -23.20 -123.00
C ARG A 54 162.62 -24.17 -122.69
N LEU A 55 162.86 -25.48 -122.80
CA LEU A 55 161.89 -26.50 -122.40
C LEU A 55 161.75 -26.60 -120.87
N ASN A 56 162.85 -26.47 -120.13
CA ASN A 56 162.81 -26.54 -118.66
C ASN A 56 162.08 -25.34 -118.02
N THR A 57 162.11 -24.17 -118.66
CA THR A 57 161.38 -22.98 -118.18
C THR A 57 159.88 -23.04 -118.45
N LEU A 58 159.42 -23.77 -119.46
CA LEU A 58 157.99 -23.94 -119.74
C LEU A 58 157.33 -24.96 -118.81
N LEU A 59 158.02 -26.07 -118.52
CA LEU A 59 157.55 -27.08 -117.56
C LEU A 59 157.43 -26.56 -116.12
N GLY A 60 158.22 -25.55 -115.74
CA GLY A 60 158.11 -24.87 -114.45
C GLY A 60 156.83 -24.02 -114.30
N LYS A 61 156.28 -23.49 -115.40
CA LYS A 61 155.07 -22.64 -115.35
C LYS A 61 153.78 -23.44 -115.26
N GLU A 62 153.68 -24.59 -115.94
CA GLU A 62 152.48 -25.43 -115.86
C GLU A 62 152.30 -26.07 -114.48
N ARG A 63 153.39 -26.41 -113.78
CA ARG A 63 153.31 -27.03 -112.45
C ARG A 63 152.76 -26.07 -111.38
N HIS A 64 152.99 -24.77 -111.53
CA HIS A 64 152.50 -23.76 -110.58
C HIS A 64 151.01 -23.45 -110.77
N LEU A 65 150.49 -23.54 -111.99
CA LEU A 65 149.08 -23.25 -112.29
C LEU A 65 148.14 -24.35 -111.78
N HIS A 66 148.56 -25.62 -111.86
CA HIS A 66 147.77 -26.73 -111.30
C HIS A 66 147.69 -26.73 -109.77
N GLN A 67 148.71 -26.23 -109.08
CA GLN A 67 148.70 -26.17 -107.62
C GLN A 67 147.75 -25.07 -107.08
N GLN A 68 147.48 -24.04 -107.88
CA GLN A 68 146.57 -22.94 -107.52
C GLN A 68 145.09 -23.35 -107.64
N HIS A 69 144.72 -24.12 -108.66
CA HIS A 69 143.34 -24.58 -108.85
C HIS A 69 142.86 -25.58 -107.78
N LEU A 70 143.74 -26.38 -107.18
CA LEU A 70 143.35 -27.31 -106.12
C LEU A 70 142.97 -26.60 -104.81
N GLN A 71 143.62 -25.48 -104.48
CA GLN A 71 143.30 -24.72 -103.26
C GLN A 71 141.95 -24.00 -103.35
N GLU A 72 141.53 -23.60 -104.55
CA GLU A 72 140.25 -22.92 -104.76
C GLU A 72 139.05 -23.87 -104.58
N LEU A 73 139.15 -25.10 -105.08
CA LEU A 73 138.11 -26.12 -104.93
C LEU A 73 137.92 -26.60 -103.47
N GLU A 74 139.00 -26.69 -102.69
CA GLU A 74 138.89 -27.02 -101.26
C GLU A 74 138.24 -25.90 -100.44
N ALA A 75 138.44 -24.63 -100.82
CA ALA A 75 137.79 -23.49 -100.16
C ALA A 75 136.27 -23.47 -100.42
N GLU A 76 135.83 -23.71 -101.66
CA GLU A 76 134.41 -23.71 -102.04
C GLU A 76 133.62 -24.84 -101.37
N ALA A 77 134.20 -26.03 -101.23
CA ALA A 77 133.55 -27.15 -100.55
C ALA A 77 133.32 -26.90 -99.05
N SER A 78 134.21 -26.14 -98.38
CA SER A 78 134.07 -25.80 -96.96
C SER A 78 132.96 -24.77 -96.71
N ALA A 79 132.77 -23.81 -97.64
CA ALA A 79 131.75 -22.77 -97.54
C ALA A 79 130.32 -23.32 -97.70
N ALA A 80 130.11 -24.26 -98.63
CA ALA A 80 128.80 -24.87 -98.85
C ALA A 80 128.30 -25.67 -97.62
N LYS A 81 129.21 -26.32 -96.89
CA LYS A 81 128.86 -27.10 -95.69
C LYS A 81 128.43 -26.19 -94.52
N MET A 82 129.02 -25.00 -94.43
CA MET A 82 128.71 -24.02 -93.38
C MET A 82 127.35 -23.34 -93.61
N GLN A 83 126.95 -23.10 -94.87
CA GLN A 83 125.62 -22.58 -95.18
C GLN A 83 124.49 -23.56 -94.86
N GLN A 84 124.70 -24.87 -95.05
CA GLN A 84 123.69 -25.88 -94.73
C GLN A 84 123.46 -26.01 -93.21
N THR A 85 124.47 -25.76 -92.38
CA THR A 85 124.33 -25.79 -90.91
C THR A 85 123.58 -24.58 -90.34
N VAL A 86 123.70 -23.39 -90.96
CA VAL A 86 122.99 -22.17 -90.50
C VAL A 86 121.51 -22.22 -90.87
N ALA A 87 121.17 -22.71 -92.08
CA ALA A 87 119.78 -22.87 -92.49
C ALA A 87 119.00 -23.88 -91.61
N ALA A 88 119.69 -24.88 -91.05
CA ALA A 88 119.08 -25.83 -90.12
C ALA A 88 118.78 -25.20 -88.75
N SER A 89 119.68 -24.35 -88.22
CA SER A 89 119.45 -23.70 -86.91
C SER A 89 118.32 -22.68 -86.94
N GLU A 90 118.20 -21.89 -88.01
CA GLU A 90 117.10 -20.91 -88.14
C GLU A 90 115.73 -21.59 -88.24
N LYS A 91 115.65 -22.75 -88.91
CA LYS A 91 114.42 -23.55 -88.98
C LYS A 91 114.02 -24.12 -87.62
N TYR A 92 114.98 -24.57 -86.81
CA TYR A 92 114.72 -25.05 -85.44
C TYR A 92 114.23 -23.91 -84.53
N GLU A 93 114.80 -22.71 -84.64
CA GLU A 93 114.35 -21.55 -83.87
C GLU A 93 112.93 -21.10 -84.26
N ALA A 94 112.61 -21.12 -85.56
CA ALA A 94 111.26 -20.81 -86.04
C ALA A 94 110.21 -21.83 -85.56
N ILE A 95 110.54 -23.12 -85.57
CA ILE A 95 109.67 -24.19 -85.04
C ILE A 95 109.48 -24.02 -83.53
N SER A 96 110.53 -23.70 -82.77
CA SER A 96 110.44 -23.45 -81.33
C SER A 96 109.48 -22.28 -81.02
N LYS A 97 109.62 -21.15 -81.72
CA LYS A 97 108.70 -20.00 -81.57
C LYS A 97 107.26 -20.34 -81.97
N LEU A 98 107.06 -21.15 -83.00
CA LEU A 98 105.73 -21.65 -83.39
C LEU A 98 105.11 -22.51 -82.30
N THR A 99 105.86 -23.45 -81.73
CA THR A 99 105.37 -24.28 -80.62
C THR A 99 105.08 -23.47 -79.36
N GLU A 100 105.85 -22.41 -79.09
CA GLU A 100 105.58 -21.48 -77.98
C GLU A 100 104.31 -20.65 -78.23
N LEU A 101 104.05 -20.26 -79.48
CA LEU A 101 102.81 -19.56 -79.84
C LEU A 101 101.59 -20.49 -79.82
N GLU A 102 101.72 -21.74 -80.24
CA GLU A 102 100.65 -22.75 -80.16
C GLU A 102 100.30 -23.09 -78.70
N THR A 103 101.31 -23.21 -77.82
CA THR A 103 101.08 -23.37 -76.38
C THR A 103 100.41 -22.15 -75.75
N LYS A 104 100.81 -20.93 -76.15
CA LYS A 104 100.12 -19.70 -75.71
C LYS A 104 98.70 -19.59 -76.26
N LEU A 105 98.46 -20.02 -77.48
CA LEU A 105 97.14 -20.04 -78.11
C LEU A 105 96.20 -21.01 -77.37
N THR A 106 96.66 -22.22 -77.10
CA THR A 106 95.90 -23.21 -76.31
C THR A 106 95.66 -22.73 -74.86
N GLU A 107 96.61 -22.02 -74.25
CA GLU A 107 96.41 -21.37 -72.95
C GLU A 107 95.35 -20.24 -73.02
N LEU A 108 95.31 -19.47 -74.11
CA LEU A 108 94.29 -18.44 -74.31
C LEU A 108 92.91 -19.04 -74.61
N GLU A 109 92.84 -20.10 -75.40
CA GLU A 109 91.60 -20.84 -75.68
C GLU A 109 91.02 -21.44 -74.40
N THR A 110 91.85 -22.05 -73.55
CA THR A 110 91.40 -22.56 -72.24
C THR A 110 90.92 -21.43 -71.32
N LYS A 111 91.60 -20.28 -71.28
CA LYS A 111 91.12 -19.09 -70.54
C LYS A 111 89.80 -18.55 -71.09
N LEU A 112 89.62 -18.53 -72.41
CA LEU A 112 88.37 -18.10 -73.04
C LEU A 112 87.22 -19.02 -72.66
N THR A 113 87.40 -20.34 -72.72
CA THR A 113 86.36 -21.31 -72.28
C THR A 113 86.02 -21.15 -70.80
N HIS A 114 87.01 -20.87 -69.95
CA HIS A 114 86.76 -20.60 -68.53
C HIS A 114 85.98 -19.30 -68.30
N LEU A 115 86.27 -18.25 -69.07
CA LEU A 115 85.52 -16.99 -69.02
C LEU A 115 84.08 -17.17 -69.52
N GLU A 116 83.85 -17.94 -70.58
CA GLU A 116 82.50 -18.28 -71.05
C GLU A 116 81.72 -19.07 -69.99
N GLU A 117 82.37 -20.01 -69.29
CA GLU A 117 81.75 -20.74 -68.18
C GLU A 117 81.41 -19.83 -66.99
N LEU A 118 82.30 -18.88 -66.66
CA LEU A 118 82.05 -17.88 -65.62
C LEU A 118 80.93 -16.91 -66.02
N GLU A 119 80.86 -16.49 -67.29
CA GLU A 119 79.76 -15.66 -67.79
C GLU A 119 78.42 -16.39 -67.71
N LEU A 120 78.39 -17.70 -68.04
CA LEU A 120 77.20 -18.52 -67.89
C LEU A 120 76.79 -18.67 -66.42
N LYS A 121 77.75 -18.90 -65.51
CA LYS A 121 77.50 -18.94 -64.06
C LYS A 121 76.98 -17.60 -63.55
N LEU A 122 77.53 -16.48 -64.03
CA LEU A 122 77.07 -15.14 -63.69
C LEU A 122 75.64 -14.88 -64.17
N LYS A 123 75.32 -15.23 -65.43
CA LYS A 123 73.95 -15.13 -65.97
C LYS A 123 72.96 -15.97 -65.16
N LYS A 124 73.32 -17.22 -64.82
CA LYS A 124 72.49 -18.08 -63.95
C LYS A 124 72.30 -17.46 -62.56
N ALA A 125 73.37 -16.93 -61.95
CA ALA A 125 73.30 -16.26 -60.65
C ALA A 125 72.41 -15.00 -60.70
N GLN A 126 72.51 -14.20 -61.76
CA GLN A 126 71.66 -13.02 -61.96
C GLN A 126 70.17 -13.38 -62.07
N VAL A 127 69.84 -14.43 -62.83
CA VAL A 127 68.45 -14.92 -62.93
C VAL A 127 67.93 -15.39 -61.56
N ILE A 128 68.74 -16.11 -60.79
CA ILE A 128 68.38 -16.54 -59.43
C ILE A 128 68.19 -15.33 -58.50
N MET A 129 69.07 -14.32 -58.56
CA MET A 129 68.93 -13.11 -57.75
C MET A 129 67.65 -12.35 -58.09
N LEU A 130 67.36 -12.13 -59.37
CA LEU A 130 66.12 -11.47 -59.81
C LEU A 130 64.88 -12.29 -59.39
N GLY A 131 64.94 -13.62 -59.49
CA GLY A 131 63.89 -14.51 -59.01
C GLY A 131 63.67 -14.40 -57.50
N ASN A 132 64.75 -14.35 -56.72
CA ASN A 132 64.69 -14.18 -55.27
C ASN A 132 64.18 -12.78 -54.88
N GLU A 133 64.60 -11.71 -55.56
CA GLU A 133 64.09 -10.36 -55.33
C GLU A 133 62.59 -10.28 -55.66
N SER A 134 62.15 -10.88 -56.76
CA SER A 134 60.74 -10.96 -57.12
C SER A 134 59.93 -11.76 -56.09
N ALA A 135 60.45 -12.90 -55.61
CA ALA A 135 59.80 -13.70 -54.57
C ALA A 135 59.74 -12.96 -53.23
N GLN A 136 60.82 -12.28 -52.85
CA GLN A 136 60.86 -11.44 -51.66
C GLN A 136 59.88 -10.26 -51.76
N ALA A 137 59.76 -9.62 -52.93
CA ALA A 137 58.79 -8.56 -53.16
C ALA A 137 57.34 -9.08 -53.03
N ALA A 138 57.03 -10.23 -53.63
CA ALA A 138 55.71 -10.86 -53.51
C ALA A 138 55.38 -11.26 -52.05
N CYS A 139 56.36 -11.76 -51.29
CA CYS A 139 56.21 -12.04 -49.86
C CYS A 139 55.95 -10.76 -49.05
N ARG A 140 56.69 -9.67 -49.31
CA ARG A 140 56.48 -8.37 -48.64
C ARG A 140 55.09 -7.81 -48.93
N GLU A 141 54.63 -7.90 -50.18
CA GLU A 141 53.30 -7.45 -50.56
C GLU A 141 52.20 -8.29 -49.88
N THR A 142 52.37 -9.62 -49.83
CA THR A 142 51.42 -10.51 -49.16
C THR A 142 51.36 -10.24 -47.65
N LEU A 143 52.50 -10.07 -46.99
CA LEU A 143 52.57 -9.69 -45.58
C LEU A 143 51.91 -8.34 -45.32
N SER A 144 52.17 -7.33 -46.16
CA SER A 144 51.54 -6.01 -46.04
C SER A 144 50.01 -6.10 -46.19
N ARG A 145 49.51 -6.87 -47.16
CA ARG A 145 48.06 -7.11 -47.32
C ARG A 145 47.45 -7.84 -46.10
N GLN A 146 48.15 -8.82 -45.55
CA GLN A 146 47.74 -9.51 -44.32
C GLN A 146 47.72 -8.55 -43.13
N GLU A 147 48.72 -7.68 -42.97
CA GLU A 147 48.77 -6.68 -41.91
C GLU A 147 47.62 -5.69 -42.00
N VAL A 148 47.30 -5.18 -43.19
CA VAL A 148 46.14 -4.29 -43.39
C VAL A 148 44.84 -5.00 -43.04
N THR A 149 44.67 -6.25 -43.47
CA THR A 149 43.48 -7.06 -43.16
C THR A 149 43.34 -7.29 -41.65
N ARG A 150 44.44 -7.68 -40.99
CA ARG A 150 44.51 -7.87 -39.55
C ARG A 150 44.19 -6.58 -38.80
N ASN A 151 44.77 -5.45 -39.22
CA ASN A 151 44.51 -4.15 -38.59
C ASN A 151 43.04 -3.74 -38.74
N THR A 152 42.44 -3.98 -39.91
CA THR A 152 41.00 -3.71 -40.16
C THR A 152 40.11 -4.61 -39.29
N GLN A 153 40.46 -5.89 -39.15
CA GLN A 153 39.73 -6.80 -38.27
C GLN A 153 39.85 -6.39 -36.81
N ASN A 154 41.05 -6.01 -36.35
CA ASN A 154 41.27 -5.52 -34.98
C ASN A 154 40.44 -4.26 -34.70
N GLN A 155 40.36 -3.32 -35.64
CA GLN A 155 39.49 -2.15 -35.50
C GLN A 155 38.01 -2.55 -35.33
N LYS A 156 37.52 -3.50 -36.13
CA LYS A 156 36.14 -4.02 -35.98
C LYS A 156 35.93 -4.70 -34.63
N ILE A 157 36.91 -5.47 -34.15
CA ILE A 157 36.86 -6.10 -32.83
C ILE A 157 36.74 -5.04 -31.74
N THR A 158 37.56 -3.98 -31.79
CA THR A 158 37.47 -2.87 -30.83
C THR A 158 36.10 -2.20 -30.87
N GLN A 159 35.56 -1.90 -32.05
CA GLN A 159 34.21 -1.33 -32.18
C GLN A 159 33.12 -2.23 -31.60
N TYR A 160 33.23 -3.55 -31.80
CA TYR A 160 32.27 -4.49 -31.20
C TYR A 160 32.42 -4.57 -29.69
N GLN A 161 33.64 -4.51 -29.15
CA GLN A 161 33.88 -4.50 -27.71
C GLN A 161 33.30 -3.25 -27.05
N GLU A 162 33.48 -2.07 -27.64
CA GLU A 162 32.87 -0.82 -27.16
C GLU A 162 31.34 -0.90 -27.17
N ARG A 163 30.76 -1.45 -28.24
CA ARG A 163 29.31 -1.63 -28.34
C ARG A 163 28.77 -2.67 -27.34
N ILE A 164 29.51 -3.74 -27.07
CA ILE A 164 29.15 -4.74 -26.05
C ILE A 164 29.17 -4.08 -24.67
N SER A 165 30.24 -3.35 -24.33
CA SER A 165 30.34 -2.63 -23.06
C SER A 165 29.18 -1.65 -22.87
N GLY A 166 28.84 -0.87 -23.91
CA GLY A 166 27.70 0.05 -23.83
C GLY A 166 26.35 -0.66 -23.68
N LEU A 167 26.18 -1.85 -24.26
CA LEU A 167 24.99 -2.66 -24.06
C LEU A 167 24.94 -3.29 -22.66
N GLU A 168 26.09 -3.69 -22.10
CA GLU A 168 26.18 -4.20 -20.72
C GLU A 168 25.79 -3.11 -19.71
N ASP A 169 26.28 -1.89 -19.88
CA ASP A 169 25.90 -0.74 -19.05
C ASP A 169 24.39 -0.45 -19.14
N GLU A 170 23.82 -0.51 -20.35
CA GLU A 170 22.40 -0.30 -20.57
C GLU A 170 21.54 -1.41 -19.93
N VAL A 171 21.98 -2.67 -20.01
CA VAL A 171 21.32 -3.80 -19.32
C VAL A 171 21.35 -3.60 -17.82
N LEU A 172 22.48 -3.17 -17.25
CA LEU A 172 22.60 -2.89 -15.82
C LEU A 172 21.67 -1.74 -15.39
N ARG A 173 21.59 -0.67 -16.20
CA ARG A 173 20.68 0.46 -15.97
C ARG A 173 19.22 -0.01 -15.96
N VAL A 174 18.80 -0.72 -17.00
CA VAL A 174 17.41 -1.23 -17.13
C VAL A 174 17.09 -2.23 -16.02
N SER A 175 18.03 -3.11 -15.64
CA SER A 175 17.82 -4.04 -14.53
C SER A 175 17.62 -3.32 -13.20
N SER A 176 18.38 -2.23 -12.97
CA SER A 176 18.25 -1.42 -11.76
C SER A 176 16.90 -0.68 -11.73
N GLU A 177 16.48 -0.11 -12.87
CA GLU A 177 15.17 0.53 -13.02
C GLU A 177 14.02 -0.47 -12.81
N LEU A 178 14.13 -1.68 -13.37
CA LEU A 178 13.13 -2.73 -13.18
C LEU A 178 13.04 -3.16 -11.72
N GLN A 179 14.17 -3.27 -11.01
CA GLN A 179 14.19 -3.58 -9.59
C GLN A 179 13.51 -2.47 -8.76
N ALA A 180 13.80 -1.20 -9.06
CA ALA A 180 13.17 -0.06 -8.40
C ALA A 180 11.65 0.00 -8.66
N HIS A 181 11.22 -0.30 -9.90
CA HIS A 181 9.80 -0.41 -10.22
C HIS A 181 9.13 -1.59 -9.50
N SER A 182 9.83 -2.72 -9.38
CA SER A 182 9.33 -3.88 -8.64
C SER A 182 9.15 -3.57 -7.17
N SER A 183 10.10 -2.88 -6.52
CA SER A 183 9.95 -2.47 -5.11
C SER A 183 8.82 -1.46 -4.95
N ALA A 184 8.74 -0.45 -5.81
CA ALA A 184 7.64 0.52 -5.77
C ALA A 184 6.26 -0.14 -5.97
N SER A 185 6.17 -1.16 -6.83
CA SER A 185 4.94 -1.94 -7.01
C SER A 185 4.58 -2.77 -5.78
N GLN A 186 5.56 -3.28 -5.04
CA GLN A 186 5.34 -4.00 -3.79
C GLN A 186 4.88 -3.06 -2.68
N ASP A 187 5.48 -1.88 -2.57
CA ASP A 187 5.08 -0.85 -1.62
C ASP A 187 3.63 -0.39 -1.87
N LEU A 188 3.28 -0.15 -3.14
CA LEU A 188 1.90 0.20 -3.52
C LEU A 188 0.91 -0.94 -3.20
N ALA A 189 1.31 -2.20 -3.41
CA ALA A 189 0.47 -3.34 -3.05
C ALA A 189 0.22 -3.42 -1.54
N ALA A 190 1.25 -3.17 -0.73
CA ALA A 190 1.11 -3.11 0.72
C ALA A 190 0.19 -1.95 1.17
N GLU A 191 0.30 -0.78 0.54
CA GLU A 191 -0.58 0.36 0.81
C GLU A 191 -2.06 0.03 0.48
N VAL A 192 -2.31 -0.67 -0.63
CA VAL A 192 -3.65 -1.14 -0.99
C VAL A 192 -4.21 -2.12 0.05
N GLU A 193 -3.39 -3.05 0.56
CA GLU A 193 -3.84 -3.97 1.63
C GLU A 193 -4.23 -3.21 2.90
N VAL A 194 -3.45 -2.21 3.31
CA VAL A 194 -3.76 -1.34 4.46
C VAL A 194 -5.08 -0.60 4.24
N LEU A 195 -5.28 -0.01 3.05
CA LEU A 195 -6.52 0.68 2.72
C LEU A 195 -7.74 -0.26 2.72
N LEU A 196 -7.58 -1.49 2.24
CA LEU A 196 -8.64 -2.51 2.29
C LEU A 196 -9.01 -2.89 3.74
N LEU A 197 -8.02 -2.99 4.62
CA LEU A 197 -8.27 -3.22 6.05
C LEU A 197 -9.00 -2.03 6.70
N GLN A 198 -8.59 -0.80 6.40
CA GLN A 198 -9.26 0.41 6.87
C GLN A 198 -10.71 0.49 6.36
N MET A 199 -10.96 0.14 5.10
CA MET A 199 -12.32 0.08 4.56
C MET A 199 -13.19 -0.95 5.29
N LYS A 200 -12.65 -2.14 5.60
CA LYS A 200 -13.37 -3.16 6.38
C LYS A 200 -13.73 -2.64 7.77
N GLU A 201 -12.78 -2.00 8.46
CA GLU A 201 -13.03 -1.43 9.78
C GLU A 201 -14.08 -0.31 9.73
N ASN A 202 -14.01 0.57 8.73
CA ASN A 202 -15.00 1.63 8.53
C ASN A 202 -16.40 1.09 8.24
N ASN A 203 -16.51 0.02 7.46
CA ASN A 203 -17.79 -0.66 7.22
C ASN A 203 -18.35 -1.28 8.51
N GLN A 204 -17.51 -1.90 9.33
CA GLN A 204 -17.92 -2.43 10.64
C GLN A 204 -18.37 -1.32 11.59
N ARG A 205 -17.63 -0.20 11.67
CA ARG A 205 -18.03 0.98 12.46
C ARG A 205 -19.35 1.56 11.97
N THR A 206 -19.61 1.54 10.66
CA THR A 206 -20.88 2.01 10.09
C THR A 206 -22.03 1.09 10.49
N ALA A 207 -21.85 -0.23 10.36
CA ALA A 207 -22.85 -1.21 10.79
C ALA A 207 -23.18 -1.09 12.29
N GLN A 208 -22.17 -0.89 13.15
CA GLN A 208 -22.38 -0.65 14.58
C GLN A 208 -23.19 0.63 14.85
N LYS A 209 -22.94 1.70 14.11
CA LYS A 209 -23.71 2.94 14.22
C LYS A 209 -25.15 2.79 13.74
N GLU A 210 -25.39 2.00 12.70
CA GLU A 210 -26.74 1.70 12.21
C GLU A 210 -27.54 0.88 13.24
N GLU A 211 -26.89 -0.07 13.92
CA GLU A 211 -27.50 -0.82 15.02
C GLU A 211 -27.84 0.10 16.20
N GLN A 212 -26.90 0.96 16.62
CA GLN A 212 -27.14 1.96 17.67
C GLN A 212 -28.30 2.90 17.31
N LEU A 213 -28.37 3.36 16.06
CA LEU A 213 -29.46 4.21 15.58
C LEU A 213 -30.81 3.49 15.65
N THR A 214 -30.84 2.20 15.33
CA THR A 214 -32.04 1.37 15.42
C THR A 214 -32.52 1.22 16.87
N GLN A 215 -31.59 0.95 17.80
CA GLN A 215 -31.89 0.87 19.23
C GLN A 215 -32.41 2.20 19.79
N LEU A 216 -31.78 3.33 19.41
CA LEU A 216 -32.25 4.67 19.76
C LEU A 216 -33.65 4.95 19.22
N GLN A 217 -33.93 4.54 17.98
CA GLN A 217 -35.25 4.71 17.38
C GLN A 217 -36.33 3.91 18.13
N GLU A 218 -36.01 2.68 18.56
CA GLU A 218 -36.91 1.88 19.40
C GLU A 218 -37.16 2.53 20.76
N GLN A 219 -36.11 3.06 21.41
CA GLN A 219 -36.26 3.79 22.68
C GLN A 219 -37.14 5.03 22.53
N VAL A 220 -36.95 5.81 21.46
CA VAL A 220 -37.79 6.98 21.16
C VAL A 220 -39.25 6.58 20.94
N ASN A 221 -39.49 5.50 20.19
CA ASN A 221 -40.85 4.99 19.96
C ASN A 221 -41.50 4.51 21.27
N ALA A 222 -40.75 3.82 22.13
CA ALA A 222 -41.23 3.41 23.44
C ALA A 222 -41.60 4.62 24.31
N GLN A 223 -40.73 5.63 24.40
CA GLN A 223 -41.02 6.87 25.12
C GLN A 223 -42.24 7.61 24.55
N ARG A 224 -42.40 7.64 23.22
CA ARG A 224 -43.56 8.24 22.57
C ARG A 224 -44.86 7.57 23.01
N ASN A 225 -44.88 6.23 23.08
CA ASN A 225 -46.04 5.48 23.55
C ASN A 225 -46.33 5.77 25.02
N THR A 226 -45.31 5.75 25.88
CA THR A 226 -45.47 6.09 27.31
C THR A 226 -46.03 7.50 27.50
N ASN A 227 -45.54 8.49 26.74
CA ASN A 227 -46.07 9.85 26.79
C ASN A 227 -47.52 9.92 26.32
N GLN A 228 -47.92 9.11 25.34
CA GLN A 228 -49.31 9.03 24.88
C GLN A 228 -50.22 8.48 25.99
N ASP A 229 -49.81 7.38 26.64
CA ASP A 229 -50.55 6.77 27.75
C ASP A 229 -50.69 7.74 28.94
N LEU A 230 -49.60 8.44 29.29
CA LEU A 230 -49.61 9.46 30.34
C LEU A 230 -50.56 10.62 29.99
N MET A 231 -50.61 11.04 28.73
CA MET A 231 -51.49 12.11 28.30
C MET A 231 -52.97 11.70 28.37
N GLU A 232 -53.28 10.44 28.09
CA GLU A 232 -54.62 9.89 28.22
C GLU A 232 -55.04 9.73 29.70
N ALA A 233 -54.11 9.29 30.55
CA ALA A 233 -54.31 9.25 32.01
C ALA A 233 -54.54 10.65 32.59
N LEU A 234 -53.79 11.66 32.13
CA LEU A 234 -53.96 13.05 32.54
C LEU A 234 -55.36 13.56 32.18
N LYS A 235 -55.83 13.35 30.95
CA LYS A 235 -57.19 13.73 30.52
C LYS A 235 -58.27 13.10 31.40
N LYS A 236 -58.09 11.83 31.78
CA LYS A 236 -59.03 11.14 32.67
C LYS A 236 -59.03 11.76 34.06
N ALA A 237 -57.85 12.04 34.63
CA ALA A 237 -57.73 12.70 35.92
C ALA A 237 -58.36 14.10 35.91
N GLU A 238 -58.15 14.88 34.86
CA GLU A 238 -58.80 16.19 34.67
C GLU A 238 -60.33 16.09 34.66
N ALA A 239 -60.88 15.08 33.98
CA ALA A 239 -62.32 14.83 33.97
C ALA A 239 -62.86 14.44 35.36
N GLU A 240 -62.14 13.60 36.11
CA GLU A 240 -62.49 13.22 37.49
C GLU A 240 -62.47 14.45 38.43
N VAL A 241 -61.48 15.33 38.29
CA VAL A 241 -61.39 16.58 39.04
C VAL A 241 -62.56 17.51 38.71
N ALA A 242 -62.90 17.67 37.42
CA ALA A 242 -64.04 18.49 37.01
C ALA A 242 -65.36 17.97 37.59
N SER A 243 -65.56 16.65 37.58
CA SER A 243 -66.73 16.01 38.21
C SER A 243 -66.78 16.28 39.72
N SER A 244 -65.64 16.13 40.39
CA SER A 244 -65.52 16.35 41.84
C SER A 244 -65.79 17.81 42.22
N GLN A 245 -65.33 18.77 41.41
CA GLN A 245 -65.65 20.19 41.57
C GLN A 245 -67.15 20.46 41.41
N GLY A 246 -67.81 19.80 40.46
CA GLY A 246 -69.25 19.86 40.30
C GLY A 246 -70.01 19.38 41.54
N HIS A 247 -69.63 18.22 42.10
CA HIS A 247 -70.20 17.73 43.34
C HIS A 247 -69.96 18.67 44.54
N LEU A 248 -68.78 19.28 44.63
CA LEU A 248 -68.47 20.24 45.68
C LEU A 248 -69.39 21.47 45.63
N LEU A 249 -69.62 22.01 44.44
CA LEU A 249 -70.56 23.12 44.21
C LEU A 249 -71.98 22.75 44.65
N GLU A 250 -72.42 21.54 44.32
CA GLU A 250 -73.75 21.04 44.71
C GLU A 250 -73.85 20.87 46.24
N VAL A 251 -72.81 20.36 46.90
CA VAL A 251 -72.74 20.26 48.37
C VAL A 251 -72.75 21.64 49.01
N GLN A 252 -72.02 22.61 48.47
CA GLN A 252 -72.02 23.99 48.95
C GLN A 252 -73.42 24.62 48.86
N GLN A 253 -74.13 24.40 47.74
CA GLN A 253 -75.50 24.88 47.59
C GLN A 253 -76.43 24.26 48.62
N ARG A 254 -76.33 22.94 48.85
CA ARG A 254 -77.13 22.25 49.87
C ARG A 254 -76.86 22.74 51.29
N LEU A 255 -75.61 23.09 51.60
CA LEU A 255 -75.25 23.71 52.87
C LEU A 255 -75.87 25.09 53.02
N GLN A 256 -75.81 25.95 52.01
CA GLN A 256 -76.49 27.26 52.03
C GLN A 256 -78.00 27.12 52.22
N ASP A 257 -78.64 26.18 51.51
CA ASP A 257 -80.07 25.91 51.65
C ASP A 257 -80.40 25.40 53.06
N ALA A 258 -79.55 24.56 53.65
CA ALA A 258 -79.71 24.05 55.00
C ALA A 258 -79.57 25.18 56.05
N ASP A 259 -78.56 26.03 55.93
CA ASP A 259 -78.37 27.19 56.81
C ASP A 259 -79.58 28.13 56.76
N SER A 260 -80.12 28.37 55.55
CA SER A 260 -81.33 29.16 55.35
C SER A 260 -82.53 28.58 56.11
N LYS A 261 -82.70 27.25 56.04
CA LYS A 261 -83.78 26.54 56.76
C LYS A 261 -83.58 26.56 58.27
N ILE A 262 -82.35 26.35 58.74
CA ILE A 262 -82.01 26.43 60.17
C ILE A 262 -82.36 27.81 60.70
N SER A 263 -81.98 28.88 59.99
CA SER A 263 -82.28 30.25 60.40
C SER A 263 -83.80 30.52 60.48
N GLN A 264 -84.60 29.97 59.55
CA GLN A 264 -86.06 30.04 59.62
C GLN A 264 -86.63 29.26 60.82
N GLN A 265 -86.10 28.07 61.10
CA GLN A 265 -86.51 27.25 62.24
C GLN A 265 -86.17 27.94 63.57
N GLU A 266 -84.99 28.54 63.69
CA GLU A 266 -84.58 29.30 64.87
C GLU A 266 -85.52 30.47 65.15
N LYS A 267 -85.93 31.21 64.10
CA LYS A 267 -86.92 32.27 64.22
C LYS A 267 -88.27 31.73 64.73
N SER A 268 -88.76 30.65 64.13
CA SER A 268 -90.01 30.00 64.53
C SER A 268 -89.96 29.49 65.97
N LEU A 269 -88.82 28.93 66.40
CA LEU A 269 -88.58 28.51 67.78
C LEU A 269 -88.58 29.68 68.77
N LYS A 270 -88.04 30.84 68.36
CA LYS A 270 -88.06 32.05 69.17
C LYS A 270 -89.49 32.56 69.39
N ASP A 271 -90.30 32.56 68.33
CA ASP A 271 -91.71 32.96 68.40
C ASP A 271 -92.51 32.01 69.30
N LEU A 272 -92.36 30.70 69.13
CA LEU A 272 -92.98 29.68 70.00
C LEU A 272 -92.57 29.84 71.47
N ARG A 273 -91.29 30.15 71.75
CA ARG A 273 -90.83 30.42 73.12
C ARG A 273 -91.48 31.66 73.72
N GLN A 274 -91.70 32.71 72.94
CA GLN A 274 -92.42 33.90 73.40
C GLN A 274 -93.88 33.57 73.71
N GLU A 275 -94.54 32.81 72.84
CA GLU A 275 -95.92 32.36 73.06
C GLU A 275 -96.04 31.49 74.32
N ALA A 276 -95.10 30.57 74.54
CA ALA A 276 -95.06 29.73 75.73
C ALA A 276 -94.90 30.56 77.03
N LYS A 277 -94.05 31.59 77.01
CA LYS A 277 -93.90 32.50 78.16
C LYS A 277 -95.19 33.25 78.47
N LEU A 278 -95.88 33.76 77.45
CA LEU A 278 -97.18 34.43 77.63
C LEU A 278 -98.22 33.48 78.24
N LYS A 279 -98.27 32.22 77.76
CA LYS A 279 -99.15 31.20 78.34
C LYS A 279 -98.80 30.87 79.79
N GLU A 280 -97.52 30.82 80.14
CA GLU A 280 -97.07 30.59 81.52
C GLU A 280 -97.47 31.76 82.45
N GLU A 281 -97.33 33.01 82.01
CA GLU A 281 -97.79 34.19 82.74
C GLU A 281 -99.30 34.17 82.95
N LEU A 282 -100.08 33.89 81.90
CA LEU A 282 -101.53 33.73 82.01
C LEU A 282 -101.94 32.60 82.96
N LEU A 283 -101.18 31.48 82.98
CA LEU A 283 -101.43 30.38 83.90
C LEU A 283 -101.15 30.81 85.36
N LYS A 284 -100.09 31.58 85.60
CA LYS A 284 -99.78 32.14 86.94
C LYS A 284 -100.88 33.09 87.41
N GLU A 285 -101.38 33.96 86.53
CA GLU A 285 -102.52 34.84 86.83
C GLU A 285 -103.78 34.04 87.16
N GLY A 286 -104.11 33.03 86.33
CA GLY A 286 -105.24 32.14 86.57
C GLY A 286 -105.14 31.37 87.89
N LEU A 287 -103.94 30.92 88.27
CA LEU A 287 -103.66 30.30 89.57
C LEU A 287 -103.88 31.28 90.73
N GLN A 288 -103.38 32.51 90.62
CA GLN A 288 -103.61 33.55 91.65
C GLN A 288 -105.10 33.88 91.80
N GLU A 289 -105.83 33.95 90.69
CA GLU A 289 -107.29 34.17 90.72
C GLU A 289 -108.02 33.00 91.38
N ALA A 290 -107.61 31.76 91.08
CA ALA A 290 -108.14 30.57 91.74
C ALA A 290 -107.87 30.58 93.25
N THR A 291 -106.66 30.96 93.68
CA THR A 291 -106.32 31.10 95.11
C THR A 291 -107.17 32.17 95.79
N ARG A 292 -107.38 33.33 95.16
CA ARG A 292 -108.28 34.38 95.68
C ARG A 292 -109.72 33.90 95.81
N LYS A 293 -110.23 33.15 94.83
CA LYS A 293 -111.57 32.54 94.88
C LYS A 293 -111.68 31.50 96.00
N GLU A 294 -110.62 30.74 96.25
CA GLU A 294 -110.57 29.78 97.36
C GLU A 294 -110.58 30.50 98.73
N GLU A 295 -109.84 31.61 98.87
CA GLU A 295 -109.87 32.47 100.06
C GLU A 295 -111.27 33.06 100.29
N GLN A 296 -111.91 33.60 99.25
CA GLN A 296 -113.29 34.10 99.31
C GLN A 296 -114.29 33.01 99.70
N MET A 297 -114.12 31.78 99.20
CA MET A 297 -114.93 30.63 99.63
C MET A 297 -114.71 30.28 101.10
N LYS A 298 -113.46 30.34 101.60
CA LYS A 298 -113.16 30.13 103.03
C LYS A 298 -113.80 31.23 103.89
N GLU A 299 -113.78 32.48 103.46
CA GLU A 299 -114.47 33.59 104.14
C GLU A 299 -116.00 33.40 104.14
N ALA A 300 -116.60 33.04 102.99
CA ALA A 300 -118.02 32.74 102.90
C ALA A 300 -118.43 31.54 103.79
N GLN A 301 -117.54 30.54 103.93
CA GLN A 301 -117.76 29.41 104.82
C GLN A 301 -117.61 29.76 106.31
N GLN A 302 -116.72 30.70 106.65
CA GLN A 302 -116.65 31.31 107.99
C GLN A 302 -117.91 32.15 108.31
N GLU A 303 -118.46 32.82 107.30
CA GLU A 303 -119.71 33.58 107.45
C GLU A 303 -120.94 32.67 107.62
N ALA A 304 -120.96 31.54 106.92
CA ALA A 304 -121.98 30.50 107.09
C ALA A 304 -121.92 29.85 108.48
N THR A 305 -120.71 29.59 109.01
CA THR A 305 -120.55 29.05 110.37
C THR A 305 -120.99 30.05 111.45
N LYS A 306 -120.74 31.36 111.25
CA LYS A 306 -121.31 32.41 112.14
C LYS A 306 -122.84 32.47 112.09
N LYS A 307 -123.45 32.26 110.92
CA LYS A 307 -124.93 32.18 110.79
C LYS A 307 -125.51 30.91 111.44
N ASP A 308 -124.80 29.79 111.39
CA ASP A 308 -125.19 28.57 112.11
C ASP A 308 -125.06 28.73 113.64
N GLU A 309 -124.08 29.50 114.14
CA GLU A 309 -124.00 29.86 115.56
C GLU A 309 -125.16 30.79 115.98
N GLN A 310 -125.56 31.74 115.15
CA GLN A 310 -126.75 32.59 115.39
C GLN A 310 -128.07 31.81 115.35
N LEU A 311 -128.18 30.76 114.53
CA LEU A 311 -129.35 29.88 114.48
C LEU A 311 -129.46 29.00 115.74
N LYS A 312 -128.32 28.61 116.33
CA LYS A 312 -128.26 27.90 117.62
C LYS A 312 -128.65 28.77 118.81
N GLU A 313 -128.35 30.07 118.78
CA GLU A 313 -128.84 31.02 119.80
C GLU A 313 -130.35 31.29 119.67
N ALA A 314 -130.89 31.39 118.45
CA ALA A 314 -132.34 31.56 118.23
C ALA A 314 -133.19 30.34 118.64
N GLN A 315 -132.62 29.12 118.66
CA GLN A 315 -133.31 27.92 119.14
C GLN A 315 -133.31 27.77 120.67
N GLN A 316 -132.47 28.49 121.41
CA GLN A 316 -132.49 28.46 122.88
C GLN A 316 -133.49 29.43 123.53
N GLU A 317 -134.05 30.39 122.78
CA GLU A 317 -135.03 31.35 123.29
C GLU A 317 -136.51 30.94 123.06
N ALA A 318 -136.79 29.87 122.31
CA ALA A 318 -138.16 29.44 121.96
C ALA A 318 -138.70 28.23 122.77
N THR A 319 -138.04 27.81 123.84
CA THR A 319 -138.51 26.72 124.74
C THR A 319 -138.55 27.12 126.21
N LYS A 320 -138.96 28.37 126.50
CA LYS A 320 -139.47 28.78 127.82
C LYS A 320 -140.60 29.79 127.66
N ASN A 321 -141.81 29.25 127.41
CA ASN A 321 -143.13 29.74 127.85
C ASN A 321 -144.19 29.58 126.76
N LYS A 322 -144.93 28.47 126.82
CA LYS A 322 -146.37 28.57 127.10
C LYS A 322 -146.96 27.22 127.46
N GLU A 323 -147.09 27.04 128.77
CA GLU A 323 -148.12 26.21 129.37
C GLU A 323 -149.49 26.94 129.29
N GLN A 324 -150.52 26.15 129.00
CA GLN A 324 -151.92 26.27 129.45
C GLN A 324 -152.82 27.38 128.88
N LEU A 325 -153.79 26.98 128.04
CA LEU A 325 -155.24 26.93 128.35
C LEU A 325 -155.97 26.24 127.16
N LYS A 326 -156.31 24.95 127.21
CA LYS A 326 -157.53 24.29 127.73
C LYS A 326 -158.87 24.64 127.04
N GLU A 327 -159.46 23.58 126.46
CA GLU A 327 -160.87 23.15 126.53
C GLU A 327 -162.00 24.09 126.07
N ALA A 328 -162.52 23.85 124.87
CA ALA A 328 -163.96 23.90 124.57
C ALA A 328 -164.29 22.92 123.41
N GLN A 329 -165.23 22.03 123.68
CA GLN A 329 -165.70 20.90 122.86
C GLN A 329 -166.61 21.29 121.69
N GLN A 330 -166.62 20.41 120.68
CA GLN A 330 -167.75 19.78 119.94
C GLN A 330 -169.05 20.61 119.77
N GLU A 331 -169.72 20.70 118.62
CA GLU A 331 -170.17 19.64 117.70
C GLU A 331 -170.94 20.32 116.54
N ALA A 332 -170.85 19.84 115.30
CA ALA A 332 -171.91 19.82 114.26
C ALA A 332 -171.33 19.68 112.83
N THR A 333 -171.18 18.41 112.44
CA THR A 333 -171.57 17.80 111.17
C THR A 333 -172.01 18.65 109.95
N LYS A 334 -171.51 18.15 108.80
CA LYS A 334 -172.13 17.97 107.47
C LYS A 334 -172.04 19.09 106.42
N ASN A 335 -171.70 18.59 105.22
CA ASN A 335 -172.04 19.08 103.87
C ASN A 335 -171.27 20.30 103.37
N LYS A 336 -170.81 20.38 102.12
CA LYS A 336 -170.74 19.50 100.95
C LYS A 336 -170.04 20.36 99.87
N GLU A 337 -169.39 19.71 98.90
CA GLU A 337 -169.41 20.04 97.44
C GLU A 337 -169.35 21.52 97.01
N GLN A 338 -168.57 21.98 96.03
CA GLN A 338 -167.91 21.39 94.87
C GLN A 338 -167.36 22.57 94.03
N LEU A 339 -166.57 22.22 93.00
CA LEU A 339 -166.32 22.97 91.75
C LEU A 339 -165.27 24.11 91.78
N LYS A 340 -164.27 24.19 90.89
CA LYS A 340 -163.77 23.31 89.80
C LYS A 340 -162.55 23.97 89.13
N GLU A 341 -161.53 23.15 88.84
CA GLU A 341 -160.85 22.98 87.54
C GLU A 341 -160.13 24.14 86.83
N ALA A 342 -158.79 24.04 86.75
CA ALA A 342 -157.98 23.85 85.51
C ALA A 342 -156.47 23.71 85.91
N GLN A 343 -155.89 22.49 85.86
CA GLN A 343 -154.87 22.01 84.88
C GLN A 343 -153.51 22.77 84.91
N GLN A 344 -152.30 22.16 84.93
CA GLN A 344 -151.86 20.78 84.72
C GLN A 344 -150.34 20.61 85.06
N GLU A 345 -149.97 19.41 85.57
CA GLU A 345 -148.74 18.59 85.38
C GLU A 345 -147.32 19.20 85.54
N ALA A 346 -146.50 18.74 86.50
CA ALA A 346 -145.62 17.53 86.46
C ALA A 346 -144.54 17.61 85.36
N THR A 347 -143.23 17.42 85.56
CA THR A 347 -142.58 16.27 86.22
C THR A 347 -141.04 16.47 86.29
N LYS A 348 -140.42 16.02 87.39
CA LYS A 348 -139.10 15.31 87.54
C LYS A 348 -137.79 15.83 86.92
N ASN A 349 -136.80 15.98 87.82
CA ASN A 349 -135.42 15.45 87.78
C ASN A 349 -134.78 15.15 86.41
N LYS A 350 -133.79 15.96 86.02
CA LYS A 350 -132.43 15.54 85.60
C LYS A 350 -131.66 16.76 85.08
N GLU A 351 -130.47 17.02 85.63
CA GLU A 351 -129.24 17.37 84.88
C GLU A 351 -128.06 17.64 85.84
N GLN A 352 -127.64 16.59 86.56
CA GLN A 352 -126.22 16.37 86.85
C GLN A 352 -125.65 15.56 85.69
N LEU A 353 -125.43 16.21 84.54
CA LEU A 353 -124.76 15.61 83.38
C LEU A 353 -124.22 16.69 82.43
N LYS A 354 -123.35 17.58 82.94
CA LYS A 354 -122.63 18.53 82.07
C LYS A 354 -121.13 18.65 82.32
N GLU A 355 -120.57 17.89 83.27
CA GLU A 355 -119.12 17.90 83.54
C GLU A 355 -118.39 16.63 83.07
N ALA A 356 -119.07 15.49 82.94
CA ALA A 356 -118.44 14.24 82.48
C ALA A 356 -118.17 14.18 80.95
N GLN A 357 -118.62 15.17 80.16
CA GLN A 357 -118.46 15.18 78.71
C GLN A 357 -117.32 16.09 78.21
N GLN A 358 -116.68 16.87 79.10
CA GLN A 358 -115.48 17.66 78.77
C GLN A 358 -114.16 16.94 79.11
N GLU A 359 -114.18 15.95 80.00
CA GLU A 359 -112.98 15.17 80.36
C GLU A 359 -112.66 14.07 79.35
N ALA A 360 -113.67 13.53 78.65
CA ALA A 360 -113.48 12.53 77.59
C ALA A 360 -112.88 13.13 76.30
N THR A 361 -113.01 14.44 76.07
CA THR A 361 -112.46 15.14 74.90
C THR A 361 -110.98 15.47 75.09
N LYS A 362 -110.58 15.87 76.32
CA LYS A 362 -109.16 16.13 76.67
C LYS A 362 -108.28 14.88 76.63
N ASN A 363 -108.77 13.74 77.11
CA ASN A 363 -108.01 12.48 77.05
C ASN A 363 -107.86 11.94 75.61
N LYS A 364 -108.77 12.30 74.69
CA LYS A 364 -108.69 11.91 73.27
C LYS A 364 -107.71 12.78 72.48
N GLU A 365 -107.47 14.02 72.91
CA GLU A 365 -106.44 14.92 72.36
C GLU A 365 -105.04 14.54 72.85
N GLN A 366 -104.87 14.22 74.14
CA GLN A 366 -103.57 13.77 74.69
C GLN A 366 -103.10 12.44 74.07
N LEU A 367 -104.01 11.51 73.76
CA LEU A 367 -103.66 10.27 73.07
C LEU A 367 -103.24 10.53 71.59
N LYS A 368 -103.78 11.58 70.96
CA LYS A 368 -103.43 12.00 69.60
C LYS A 368 -102.06 12.67 69.54
N GLU A 369 -101.74 13.50 70.53
CA GLU A 369 -100.42 14.12 70.68
C GLU A 369 -99.34 13.07 70.96
N ALA A 370 -99.59 12.11 71.86
CA ALA A 370 -98.66 11.00 72.12
C ALA A 370 -98.43 10.12 70.87
N GLN A 371 -99.45 9.94 70.02
CA GLN A 371 -99.31 9.23 68.74
C GLN A 371 -98.51 10.03 67.72
N GLN A 372 -98.67 11.36 67.67
CA GLN A 372 -97.86 12.22 66.81
C GLN A 372 -96.39 12.25 67.25
N GLU A 373 -96.14 12.30 68.55
CA GLU A 373 -94.79 12.29 69.12
C GLU A 373 -94.07 10.94 68.88
N ALA A 374 -94.79 9.82 69.02
CA ALA A 374 -94.29 8.50 68.64
C ALA A 374 -93.99 8.38 67.13
N THR A 375 -94.76 9.07 66.27
CA THR A 375 -94.51 9.09 64.82
C THR A 375 -93.27 9.92 64.49
N LYS A 376 -93.11 11.08 65.14
CA LYS A 376 -91.94 11.95 65.01
C LYS A 376 -90.64 11.27 65.46
N ASN A 377 -90.67 10.56 66.60
CA ASN A 377 -89.52 9.78 67.07
C ASN A 377 -89.16 8.64 66.12
N LYS A 378 -90.14 8.05 65.43
CA LYS A 378 -89.92 7.00 64.42
C LYS A 378 -89.31 7.57 63.13
N GLU A 379 -89.64 8.80 62.77
CA GLU A 379 -89.00 9.54 61.66
C GLU A 379 -87.56 9.95 62.00
N GLN A 380 -87.31 10.47 63.20
CA GLN A 380 -85.96 10.79 63.67
C GLN A 380 -85.04 9.55 63.73
N LEU A 381 -85.57 8.40 64.15
CA LEU A 381 -84.81 7.13 64.12
C LEU A 381 -84.49 6.68 62.69
N LYS A 382 -85.37 6.97 61.72
CA LYS A 382 -85.14 6.70 60.29
C LYS A 382 -84.07 7.63 59.71
N GLU A 383 -84.09 8.91 60.05
CA GLU A 383 -83.04 9.87 59.66
C GLU A 383 -81.67 9.46 60.25
N ALA A 384 -81.62 9.10 61.54
CA ALA A 384 -80.39 8.64 62.16
C ALA A 384 -79.84 7.35 61.51
N GLN A 385 -80.71 6.43 61.06
CA GLN A 385 -80.30 5.27 60.28
C GLN A 385 -79.79 5.63 58.88
N GLN A 386 -80.38 6.63 58.21
CA GLN A 386 -79.88 7.12 56.93
C GLN A 386 -78.52 7.79 57.05
N ASP A 387 -78.31 8.62 58.08
CA ASP A 387 -77.02 9.25 58.34
C ASP A 387 -75.94 8.23 58.69
N ALA A 388 -76.26 7.21 59.49
CA ALA A 388 -75.35 6.09 59.75
C ALA A 388 -74.99 5.31 58.47
N THR A 389 -75.91 5.20 57.51
CA THR A 389 -75.67 4.53 56.22
C THR A 389 -74.75 5.38 55.33
N LYS A 390 -74.98 6.69 55.25
CA LYS A 390 -74.11 7.65 54.55
C LYS A 390 -72.70 7.68 55.11
N ASN A 391 -72.54 7.73 56.43
CA ASN A 391 -71.22 7.72 57.06
C ASN A 391 -70.47 6.40 56.75
N LYS A 392 -71.20 5.28 56.61
CA LYS A 392 -70.61 3.99 56.23
C LYS A 392 -70.17 3.95 54.76
N GLU A 393 -70.88 4.64 53.88
CA GLU A 393 -70.48 4.84 52.48
C GLU A 393 -69.26 5.75 52.35
N GLN A 394 -69.24 6.89 53.06
CA GLN A 394 -68.07 7.78 53.10
C GLN A 394 -66.82 7.09 53.64
N LEU A 395 -66.96 6.22 54.66
CA LEU A 395 -65.84 5.44 55.17
C LEU A 395 -65.33 4.42 54.13
N LYS A 396 -66.22 3.88 53.28
CA LYS A 396 -65.87 2.98 52.18
C LYS A 396 -65.12 3.71 51.06
N GLU A 397 -65.56 4.91 50.68
CA GLU A 397 -64.85 5.77 49.72
C GLU A 397 -63.47 6.15 50.24
N ALA A 398 -63.35 6.58 51.51
CA ALA A 398 -62.06 6.89 52.12
C ALA A 398 -61.10 5.68 52.15
N GLN A 399 -61.62 4.46 52.33
CA GLN A 399 -60.83 3.23 52.22
C GLN A 399 -60.39 2.93 50.78
N GLN A 400 -61.24 3.20 49.79
CA GLN A 400 -60.88 3.04 48.38
C GLN A 400 -59.81 4.05 47.97
N ASP A 401 -59.92 5.32 48.37
CA ASP A 401 -58.92 6.34 48.11
C ASP A 401 -57.58 6.02 48.78
N ALA A 402 -57.60 5.54 50.03
CA ALA A 402 -56.40 5.06 50.71
C ALA A 402 -55.74 3.88 49.98
N THR A 403 -56.53 3.02 49.32
CA THR A 403 -56.02 1.88 48.54
C THR A 403 -55.40 2.36 47.23
N LYS A 404 -56.06 3.28 46.51
CA LYS A 404 -55.52 3.94 45.30
C LYS A 404 -54.20 4.66 45.57
N ASN A 405 -54.13 5.43 46.65
CA ASN A 405 -52.89 6.12 47.04
C ASN A 405 -51.74 5.15 47.36
N LYS A 406 -52.06 3.98 47.91
CA LYS A 406 -51.06 2.93 48.19
C LYS A 406 -50.56 2.25 46.92
N GLU A 407 -51.40 2.11 45.90
CA GLU A 407 -51.01 1.63 44.56
C GLU A 407 -50.14 2.65 43.84
N GLN A 408 -50.54 3.93 43.83
CA GLN A 408 -49.73 5.01 43.26
C GLN A 408 -48.34 5.12 43.92
N LEU A 409 -48.27 4.95 45.24
CA LEU A 409 -46.98 4.94 45.96
C LEU A 409 -46.11 3.75 45.55
N LYS A 410 -46.70 2.58 45.26
CA LYS A 410 -45.98 1.41 44.75
C LYS A 410 -45.46 1.63 43.34
N GLU A 411 -46.27 2.23 42.46
CA GLU A 411 -45.85 2.57 41.09
C GLU A 411 -44.70 3.57 41.11
N ALA A 412 -44.81 4.64 41.91
CA ALA A 412 -43.73 5.61 42.10
C ALA A 412 -42.44 4.97 42.65
N GLN A 413 -42.54 3.99 43.54
CA GLN A 413 -41.38 3.23 44.02
C GLN A 413 -40.75 2.34 42.94
N GLN A 414 -41.55 1.70 42.09
CA GLN A 414 -41.03 0.90 40.97
C GLN A 414 -40.33 1.79 39.93
N GLU A 415 -40.90 2.95 39.63
CA GLU A 415 -40.32 3.91 38.70
C GLU A 415 -39.00 4.48 39.24
N ALA A 416 -38.95 4.81 40.55
CA ALA A 416 -37.71 5.19 41.22
C ALA A 416 -36.64 4.09 41.19
N MET A 417 -37.01 2.80 41.28
CA MET A 417 -36.06 1.70 41.12
C MET A 417 -35.52 1.61 39.69
N LYS A 418 -36.38 1.77 38.66
CA LYS A 418 -35.94 1.77 37.25
C LYS A 418 -34.96 2.91 36.97
N ILE A 419 -35.25 4.11 37.45
CA ILE A 419 -34.34 5.27 37.31
C ILE A 419 -33.00 4.99 38.00
N LYS A 420 -33.02 4.34 39.17
CA LYS A 420 -31.80 3.97 39.89
C LYS A 420 -30.95 2.92 39.14
N GLU A 421 -31.60 1.97 38.47
CA GLU A 421 -30.93 0.98 37.62
C GLU A 421 -30.29 1.65 36.40
N GLN A 422 -31.04 2.50 35.69
CA GLN A 422 -30.54 3.29 34.55
C GLN A 422 -29.37 4.19 34.95
N LEU A 423 -29.41 4.80 36.14
CA LEU A 423 -28.31 5.61 36.65
C LEU A 423 -27.05 4.77 36.91
N LYS A 424 -27.17 3.53 37.36
CA LYS A 424 -26.03 2.61 37.52
C LYS A 424 -25.43 2.22 36.18
N GLU A 425 -26.26 1.91 35.19
CA GLU A 425 -25.83 1.59 33.84
C GLU A 425 -25.06 2.77 33.22
N ALA A 426 -25.61 3.97 33.31
CA ALA A 426 -24.95 5.20 32.85
C ALA A 426 -23.61 5.45 33.57
N GLN A 427 -23.53 5.21 34.88
CA GLN A 427 -22.27 5.31 35.62
C GLN A 427 -21.23 4.27 35.18
N GLN A 428 -21.67 3.08 34.78
CA GLN A 428 -20.78 2.02 34.30
C GLN A 428 -20.24 2.36 32.90
N GLU A 429 -21.07 2.89 32.02
CA GLU A 429 -20.64 3.39 30.70
C GLU A 429 -19.63 4.53 30.83
N ILE A 430 -19.87 5.49 31.72
CA ILE A 430 -18.92 6.59 31.99
C ILE A 430 -17.57 6.03 32.44
N ARG A 431 -17.54 5.06 33.37
CA ARG A 431 -16.27 4.42 33.79
C ARG A 431 -15.55 3.72 32.65
N GLN A 432 -16.27 3.01 31.79
CA GLN A 432 -15.66 2.35 30.63
C GLN A 432 -15.07 3.37 29.66
N ARG A 433 -15.77 4.49 29.44
CA ARG A 433 -15.28 5.58 28.58
C ARG A 433 -14.04 6.24 29.15
N ASP A 434 -14.00 6.47 30.47
CA ASP A 434 -12.83 7.01 31.16
C ASP A 434 -11.62 6.07 31.05
N GLN A 435 -11.82 4.75 31.18
CA GLN A 435 -10.75 3.77 30.98
C GLN A 435 -10.21 3.77 29.55
N GLN A 436 -11.10 3.84 28.55
CA GLN A 436 -10.69 3.95 27.15
C GLN A 436 -9.88 5.23 26.89
N LEU A 437 -10.33 6.36 27.43
CA LEU A 437 -9.61 7.63 27.30
C LEU A 437 -8.23 7.54 27.93
N GLN A 438 -8.09 6.94 29.12
CA GLN A 438 -6.79 6.72 29.76
C GLN A 438 -5.84 5.85 28.92
N GLN A 439 -6.35 4.81 28.28
CA GLN A 439 -5.55 3.97 27.38
C GLN A 439 -5.10 4.76 26.14
N GLU A 440 -5.99 5.58 25.57
CA GLU A 440 -5.67 6.41 24.41
C GLU A 440 -4.62 7.49 24.75
N THR A 441 -4.72 8.15 25.91
CA THR A 441 -3.68 9.09 26.36
C THR A 441 -2.34 8.39 26.61
N ALA A 442 -2.35 7.22 27.26
CA ALA A 442 -1.12 6.47 27.49
C ALA A 442 -0.42 6.06 26.18
N LEU A 443 -1.19 5.66 25.17
CA LEU A 443 -0.65 5.32 23.84
C LEU A 443 -0.04 6.55 23.15
N LYS A 444 -0.73 7.69 23.17
CA LYS A 444 -0.21 8.94 22.61
C LYS A 444 1.07 9.40 23.32
N GLU A 445 1.14 9.23 24.63
CA GLU A 445 2.32 9.60 25.40
C GLU A 445 3.52 8.67 25.08
N GLN A 446 3.28 7.37 24.89
CA GLN A 446 4.31 6.44 24.41
C GLN A 446 4.82 6.82 23.01
N GLN A 447 3.92 7.17 22.08
CA GLN A 447 4.29 7.63 20.74
C GLN A 447 5.13 8.91 20.81
N LEU A 448 4.73 9.87 21.65
CA LEU A 448 5.46 11.12 21.84
C LEU A 448 6.87 10.87 22.41
N GLN A 449 7.00 9.93 23.37
CA GLN A 449 8.31 9.51 23.88
C GLN A 449 9.18 8.83 22.82
N GLN A 450 8.59 8.06 21.90
CA GLN A 450 9.33 7.44 20.80
C GLN A 450 9.85 8.51 19.84
N VAL A 451 8.99 9.45 19.43
CA VAL A 451 9.39 10.57 18.56
C VAL A 451 10.50 11.40 19.21
N ASN A 452 10.40 11.68 20.51
CA ASN A 452 11.45 12.39 21.23
C ASN A 452 12.79 11.63 21.26
N ARG A 453 12.77 10.30 21.37
CA ARG A 453 13.98 9.47 21.28
C ARG A 453 14.61 9.53 19.89
N GLU A 454 13.79 9.47 18.84
CA GLU A 454 14.25 9.59 17.46
C GLU A 454 14.87 10.96 17.19
N ILE A 455 14.25 12.04 17.69
CA ILE A 455 14.81 13.40 17.61
C ILE A 455 16.18 13.49 18.29
N GLU A 456 16.35 12.92 19.48
CA GLU A 456 17.65 12.97 20.16
C GLU A 456 18.71 12.10 19.47
N SER A 457 18.34 10.92 18.96
CA SER A 457 19.22 10.10 18.12
C SER A 457 19.71 10.88 16.88
N LEU A 458 18.81 11.61 16.21
CA LEU A 458 19.16 12.42 15.04
C LEU A 458 20.08 13.59 15.42
N LYS A 459 19.86 14.24 16.57
CA LYS A 459 20.75 15.29 17.08
C LYS A 459 22.15 14.78 17.38
N GLU A 460 22.28 13.62 18.05
CA GLU A 460 23.58 13.01 18.31
C GLU A 460 24.32 12.67 17.01
N THR A 461 23.60 12.13 16.02
CA THR A 461 24.17 11.82 14.70
C THR A 461 24.65 13.09 13.97
N LEU A 462 23.88 14.18 14.05
CA LEU A 462 24.28 15.47 13.50
C LEU A 462 25.51 16.04 14.20
N GLN A 463 25.58 15.98 15.53
CA GLN A 463 26.76 16.41 16.29
C GLN A 463 28.01 15.63 15.90
N GLN A 464 27.90 14.29 15.78
CA GLN A 464 29.02 13.44 15.35
C GLN A 464 29.50 13.79 13.93
N ARG A 465 28.56 14.06 13.02
CA ARG A 465 28.89 14.49 11.65
C ARG A 465 29.62 15.83 11.67
N ASP A 466 29.14 16.81 12.44
CA ASP A 466 29.73 18.14 12.50
C ASP A 466 31.15 18.10 13.13
N THR A 467 31.39 17.25 14.13
CA THR A 467 32.75 16.99 14.64
C THR A 467 33.66 16.31 13.61
N THR A 468 33.13 15.35 12.83
CA THR A 468 33.91 14.66 11.79
C THR A 468 34.29 15.61 10.65
N VAL A 469 33.39 16.53 10.28
CA VAL A 469 33.67 17.55 9.26
C VAL A 469 34.74 18.55 9.74
N LEU A 470 34.73 18.90 11.03
CA LEU A 470 35.76 19.73 11.66
C LEU A 470 37.13 19.04 11.67
N ASP A 471 37.20 17.73 11.93
CA ASP A 471 38.46 16.97 11.91
C ASP A 471 39.02 16.74 10.49
N MET A 472 38.21 16.97 9.44
CA MET A 472 38.61 16.85 8.03
C MET A 472 39.08 18.18 7.40
N GLN A 473 39.00 19.31 8.12
CA GLN A 473 39.47 20.64 7.71
C GLN A 473 40.81 20.97 8.36
#